data_AF-A0A9P8N8H6-F1
#
_entry.id   AF-A0A9P8N8H6-F1
#
_cell.length_a   1.000
_cell.length_b   1.000
_cell.length_c   1.000
_cell.angle_alpha   90.00
_cell.angle_beta   90.00
_cell.angle_gamma   90.00
#
_symmetry.space_group_name_H-M   'P 1'
#
loop_
_entity.id
_entity.type
_entity.pdbx_description
1 polymer ?
#
loop_
_entity_poly.entity_id
_entity_poly.type
_entity_poly.pdbx_seq_one_letter_code
_entity_poly.pdbx_strand_id
1 'polypeptide(L)'
;MCTPLRWKQEWLKRPIFRGFDGSAVSDGKPLPYHKLNDDMERQTLDAGFEKALGPKAFRRGAANAADGNASDAVRDQMMRHDPRWATFNGAYINEKVEFHLERVVAGEPTDDCLIDLFTHMSLTRDPEARQNMVPDEVWQSLEPDPEISELEAQRDKFKNGRYRIRGTKHEDKVRELTKTIRMKKAQREKSIREYYRQYYFYHRPTWEIERQLANDDHQVEEVYSAPVIDLHIPERARLAKLLCQQADDLDFDGFLRLRIEVAELMTSLIGKRETVKRRRIVNKVHSSVACSSQGESSEPDRFPLLMGKAQCPRCIGDESMTVEERTFSYCRPAVMNDHFGREHLVTMEQMERDGFIGCMHPKCREADIKLHSLDHFRNHVARVHGVALRPTRR
;
A
#
# COMPACT_ATOMS: atom_id res chain seq x y z
N MET A 1 -25.32 13.06 31.92
CA MET A 1 -25.12 14.26 31.08
C MET A 1 -24.13 13.92 29.98
N CYS A 2 -24.48 14.09 28.72
CA CYS A 2 -23.55 13.88 27.60
C CYS A 2 -22.89 15.22 27.30
N THR A 3 -21.61 15.39 27.64
CA THR A 3 -20.87 16.61 27.32
C THR A 3 -20.66 16.67 25.81
N PRO A 4 -21.12 17.72 25.12
CA PRO A 4 -20.96 17.80 23.67
C PRO A 4 -19.48 17.96 23.32
N LEU A 5 -18.93 16.98 22.60
CA LEU A 5 -17.58 17.06 22.05
C LEU A 5 -17.60 18.02 20.85
N ARG A 6 -16.89 19.15 20.99
CA ARG A 6 -16.73 20.14 19.92
C ARG A 6 -15.32 20.05 19.36
N TRP A 7 -15.21 19.98 18.04
CA TRP A 7 -13.93 20.08 17.35
C TRP A 7 -13.37 21.49 17.46
N LYS A 8 -12.04 21.61 17.55
CA LYS A 8 -11.37 22.90 17.46
C LYS A 8 -11.59 23.51 16.07
N GLN A 9 -11.70 24.84 16.00
CA GLN A 9 -12.10 25.55 14.79
C GLN A 9 -11.15 25.28 13.60
N GLU A 10 -9.86 25.18 13.87
CA GLU A 10 -8.81 24.91 12.87
C GLU A 10 -8.90 23.49 12.27
N TRP A 11 -9.56 22.56 12.95
CA TRP A 11 -9.74 21.19 12.45
C TRP A 11 -11.00 21.00 11.60
N LEU A 12 -11.94 21.95 11.61
CA LEU A 12 -13.21 21.82 10.89
C LEU A 12 -13.06 21.74 9.36
N LYS A 13 -11.98 22.31 8.81
CA LYS A 13 -11.68 22.29 7.37
C LYS A 13 -10.52 21.38 6.99
N ARG A 14 -9.91 20.70 7.97
CA ARG A 14 -8.79 19.79 7.73
C ARG A 14 -9.34 18.43 7.29
N PRO A 15 -8.98 17.92 6.10
CA PRO A 15 -9.43 16.59 5.69
C PRO A 15 -8.89 15.52 6.64
N ILE A 16 -9.68 14.48 6.90
CA ILE A 16 -9.24 13.33 7.70
C ILE A 16 -8.24 12.49 6.88
N PHE A 17 -8.65 12.07 5.69
CA PHE A 17 -7.75 11.45 4.71
C PHE A 17 -7.07 12.52 3.88
N ARG A 18 -5.75 12.62 4.02
CA ARG A 18 -4.95 13.70 3.44
C ARG A 18 -4.01 13.18 2.37
N GLY A 19 -3.80 14.01 1.35
CA GLY A 19 -2.77 13.80 0.34
C GLY A 19 -1.40 14.23 0.83
N PHE A 20 -0.45 14.30 -0.11
CA PHE A 20 0.93 14.71 0.16
C PHE A 20 1.29 15.98 -0.61
N ASP A 21 2.19 16.77 0.00
CA ASP A 21 2.93 17.88 -0.61
C ASP A 21 4.42 17.52 -0.57
N GLY A 22 4.92 16.98 -1.67
CA GLY A 22 6.24 16.35 -1.72
C GLY A 22 6.30 15.10 -0.83
N SER A 23 7.17 15.13 0.17
CA SER A 23 7.38 14.03 1.13
C SER A 23 6.52 14.13 2.40
N ALA A 24 5.84 15.25 2.63
CA ALA A 24 5.04 15.52 3.82
C ALA A 24 3.54 15.33 3.58
N VAL A 25 2.80 14.94 4.62
CA VAL A 25 1.33 14.91 4.60
C VAL A 25 0.83 16.35 4.56
N SER A 26 -0.05 16.66 3.62
CA SER A 26 -0.61 18.00 3.46
C SER A 26 -1.64 18.31 4.54
N ASP A 27 -1.70 19.56 5.00
CA ASP A 27 -2.71 20.01 5.97
C ASP A 27 -4.07 20.29 5.33
N GLY A 28 -4.09 20.72 4.08
CA GLY A 28 -5.31 21.15 3.38
C GLY A 28 -5.73 20.26 2.23
N LYS A 29 -4.84 19.42 1.70
CA LYS A 29 -5.12 18.62 0.50
C LYS A 29 -5.79 17.29 0.88
N PRO A 30 -7.04 17.04 0.45
CA PRO A 30 -7.69 15.77 0.69
C PRO A 30 -7.07 14.65 -0.16
N LEU A 31 -7.20 13.40 0.32
CA LEU A 31 -6.91 12.22 -0.48
C LEU A 31 -7.90 12.14 -1.67
N PRO A 32 -7.43 12.07 -2.93
CA PRO A 32 -8.33 11.94 -4.06
C PRO A 32 -9.15 10.65 -4.03
N TYR A 33 -10.42 10.72 -4.44
CA TYR A 33 -11.32 9.54 -4.44
C TYR A 33 -10.78 8.37 -5.26
N HIS A 34 -10.26 8.63 -6.47
CA HIS A 34 -9.70 7.57 -7.32
C HIS A 34 -8.56 6.83 -6.62
N LYS A 35 -7.74 7.54 -5.83
CA LYS A 35 -6.64 6.93 -5.07
C LYS A 35 -7.16 6.02 -3.96
N LEU A 36 -8.17 6.47 -3.20
CA LEU A 36 -8.84 5.63 -2.20
C LEU A 36 -9.44 4.38 -2.85
N ASN A 37 -10.13 4.55 -3.97
CA ASN A 37 -10.76 3.45 -4.70
C ASN A 37 -9.72 2.43 -5.19
N ASP A 38 -8.66 2.89 -5.87
CA ASP A 38 -7.57 2.03 -6.37
C ASP A 38 -6.80 1.31 -5.24
N ASP A 39 -6.66 1.94 -4.07
CA ASP A 39 -6.03 1.34 -2.90
C ASP A 39 -6.93 0.24 -2.29
N MET A 40 -8.23 0.50 -2.12
CA MET A 40 -9.18 -0.47 -1.58
C MET A 40 -9.39 -1.67 -2.52
N GLU A 41 -9.57 -1.41 -3.82
CA GLU A 41 -9.72 -2.47 -4.82
C GLU A 41 -8.52 -3.42 -4.80
N ARG A 42 -7.30 -2.88 -4.80
CA ARG A 42 -6.09 -3.69 -4.69
C ARG A 42 -6.03 -4.49 -3.40
N GLN A 43 -6.30 -3.86 -2.26
CA GLN A 43 -6.28 -4.54 -0.96
C GLN A 43 -7.27 -5.70 -0.92
N THR A 44 -8.45 -5.55 -1.53
CA THR A 44 -9.46 -6.62 -1.56
C THR A 44 -9.04 -7.79 -2.45
N LEU A 45 -8.40 -7.52 -3.60
CA LEU A 45 -7.84 -8.57 -4.43
C LEU A 45 -6.68 -9.30 -3.72
N ASP A 46 -5.82 -8.57 -3.01
CA ASP A 46 -4.75 -9.14 -2.19
C ASP A 46 -5.29 -9.92 -0.97
N ALA A 47 -6.47 -9.56 -0.46
CA ALA A 47 -7.16 -10.28 0.60
C ALA A 47 -7.91 -11.53 0.11
N GLY A 48 -7.85 -11.84 -1.19
CA GLY A 48 -8.40 -13.06 -1.74
C GLY A 48 -9.81 -12.97 -2.32
N PHE A 49 -10.40 -11.77 -2.41
CA PHE A 49 -11.74 -11.63 -2.97
C PHE A 49 -11.70 -11.82 -4.49
N GLU A 50 -12.67 -12.58 -5.01
CA GLU A 50 -12.83 -12.84 -6.44
C GLU A 50 -12.88 -11.53 -7.26
N LYS A 51 -13.68 -10.57 -6.78
CA LYS A 51 -13.87 -9.25 -7.39
C LYS A 51 -13.23 -8.16 -6.54
N ALA A 52 -12.75 -7.12 -7.20
CA ALA A 52 -12.26 -5.92 -6.54
C ALA A 52 -13.44 -5.16 -5.90
N LEU A 53 -13.27 -4.73 -4.66
CA LEU A 53 -14.30 -4.05 -3.89
C LEU A 53 -13.88 -2.62 -3.55
N GLY A 54 -14.57 -1.64 -4.15
CA GLY A 54 -14.41 -0.23 -3.82
C GLY A 54 -15.27 0.23 -2.62
N PRO A 55 -15.17 1.50 -2.20
CA PRO A 55 -15.92 2.05 -1.07
C PRO A 55 -17.44 1.82 -1.15
N LYS A 56 -18.02 1.87 -2.35
CA LYS A 56 -19.46 1.65 -2.56
C LYS A 56 -19.90 0.23 -2.21
N ALA A 57 -19.05 -0.78 -2.37
CA ALA A 57 -19.38 -2.16 -2.03
C ALA A 57 -19.59 -2.31 -0.51
N PHE A 58 -18.73 -1.71 0.31
CA PHE A 58 -18.90 -1.70 1.77
C PHE A 58 -20.15 -0.96 2.20
N ARG A 59 -20.44 0.18 1.55
CA ARG A 59 -21.67 0.92 1.77
C ARG A 59 -22.91 0.09 1.38
N ARG A 60 -22.83 -0.72 0.32
CA ARG A 60 -23.87 -1.70 -0.06
C ARG A 60 -24.04 -2.79 0.98
N GLY A 61 -22.95 -3.42 1.43
CA GLY A 61 -22.99 -4.43 2.48
C GLY A 61 -23.63 -3.92 3.78
N ALA A 62 -23.20 -2.75 4.26
CA ALA A 62 -23.79 -2.13 5.46
C ALA A 62 -25.28 -1.80 5.31
N ALA A 63 -25.71 -1.37 4.13
CA ALA A 63 -27.11 -1.07 3.86
C ALA A 63 -27.98 -2.34 3.88
N ASN A 64 -27.50 -3.43 3.27
CA ASN A 64 -28.21 -4.72 3.28
C ASN A 64 -28.22 -5.33 4.69
N ALA A 65 -27.15 -5.21 5.47
CA ALA A 65 -27.15 -5.68 6.85
C ALA A 65 -28.14 -4.92 7.75
N ALA A 66 -28.43 -3.65 7.43
CA ALA A 66 -29.46 -2.87 8.11
C ALA A 66 -30.88 -3.19 7.59
N ASP A 67 -31.00 -3.76 6.40
CA ASP A 67 -32.27 -4.14 5.80
C ASP A 67 -32.89 -5.31 6.58
N GLY A 68 -34.18 -5.21 6.92
CA GLY A 68 -34.86 -6.16 7.82
C GLY A 68 -34.50 -6.04 9.30
N ASN A 69 -33.27 -5.64 9.64
CA ASN A 69 -32.81 -5.42 11.03
C ASN A 69 -33.16 -4.03 11.58
N ALA A 70 -33.42 -3.05 10.71
CA ALA A 70 -33.90 -1.73 11.05
C ALA A 70 -35.09 -1.35 10.17
N SER A 71 -35.94 -0.45 10.66
CA SER A 71 -37.01 0.12 9.82
C SER A 71 -36.42 0.83 8.60
N ASP A 72 -37.14 0.85 7.47
CA ASP A 72 -36.73 1.55 6.25
C ASP A 72 -36.31 3.01 6.51
N ALA A 73 -37.04 3.71 7.39
CA ALA A 73 -36.73 5.09 7.75
C ALA A 73 -35.35 5.23 8.43
N VAL A 74 -35.00 4.31 9.33
CA VAL A 74 -33.70 4.28 10.01
C VAL A 74 -32.60 3.88 9.03
N ARG A 75 -32.83 2.87 8.19
CA ARG A 75 -31.89 2.45 7.13
C ARG A 75 -31.58 3.62 6.20
N ASP A 76 -32.61 4.31 5.71
CA ASP A 76 -32.45 5.44 4.79
C ASP A 76 -31.79 6.64 5.49
N GLN A 77 -32.09 6.89 6.77
CA GLN A 77 -31.40 7.90 7.59
C GLN A 77 -29.90 7.59 7.73
N MET A 78 -29.53 6.34 8.06
CA MET A 78 -28.12 5.91 8.16
C MET A 78 -27.38 6.12 6.84
N MET A 79 -28.07 5.86 5.72
CA MET A 79 -27.53 6.01 4.37
C MET A 79 -27.61 7.46 3.85
N ARG A 80 -28.29 8.35 4.57
CA ARG A 80 -28.60 9.72 4.12
C ARG A 80 -29.35 9.75 2.79
N HIS A 81 -30.28 8.82 2.60
CA HIS A 81 -31.17 8.80 1.45
C HIS A 81 -32.46 9.55 1.79
N ASP A 82 -33.10 10.12 0.77
CA ASP A 82 -34.48 10.58 0.90
C ASP A 82 -35.39 9.34 0.82
N PRO A 83 -36.19 9.04 1.86
CA PRO A 83 -37.10 7.89 1.85
C PRO A 83 -38.09 7.90 0.68
N ARG A 84 -38.33 9.06 0.07
CA ARG A 84 -39.26 9.21 -1.08
C ARG A 84 -38.70 8.65 -2.38
N TRP A 85 -37.38 8.45 -2.51
CA TRP A 85 -36.73 8.22 -3.81
C TRP A 85 -36.33 6.77 -4.05
N ALA A 86 -36.78 5.83 -3.19
CA ALA A 86 -36.55 4.38 -3.28
C ALA A 86 -35.11 4.00 -3.68
N THR A 87 -34.13 4.82 -3.28
CA THR A 87 -32.75 4.74 -3.77
C THR A 87 -32.09 3.45 -3.31
N PHE A 88 -32.49 2.94 -2.14
CA PHE A 88 -32.06 1.64 -1.66
C PHE A 88 -32.44 0.52 -2.65
N ASN A 89 -33.73 0.44 -3.02
CA ASN A 89 -34.25 -0.59 -3.93
C ASN A 89 -33.55 -0.57 -5.29
N GLY A 90 -33.23 0.62 -5.83
CA GLY A 90 -32.60 0.72 -7.14
C GLY A 90 -31.09 0.47 -7.17
N ALA A 91 -30.37 0.75 -6.07
CA ALA A 91 -28.91 0.83 -6.09
C ALA A 91 -28.19 0.00 -5.02
N TYR A 92 -28.91 -0.55 -4.04
CA TYR A 92 -28.32 -1.19 -2.86
C TYR A 92 -28.87 -2.59 -2.59
N ILE A 93 -30.16 -2.84 -2.88
CA ILE A 93 -30.78 -4.16 -2.65
C ILE A 93 -29.92 -5.28 -3.23
N ASN A 94 -29.78 -6.38 -2.49
CA ASN A 94 -28.99 -7.50 -2.94
C ASN A 94 -29.61 -8.11 -4.22
N GLU A 95 -28.77 -8.50 -5.17
CA GLU A 95 -29.21 -9.23 -6.37
C GLU A 95 -29.55 -10.69 -6.04
N LYS A 96 -28.93 -11.23 -4.98
CA LYS A 96 -29.28 -12.54 -4.43
C LYS A 96 -30.49 -12.38 -3.52
N VAL A 97 -31.54 -13.15 -3.78
CA VAL A 97 -32.76 -13.16 -2.96
C VAL A 97 -32.49 -13.98 -1.70
N GLU A 98 -32.47 -13.30 -0.56
CA GLU A 98 -32.29 -13.91 0.76
C GLU A 98 -33.65 -14.29 1.36
N PHE A 99 -34.43 -15.10 0.62
CA PHE A 99 -35.77 -15.53 1.04
C PHE A 99 -36.07 -16.97 0.60
N HIS A 100 -36.44 -17.82 1.56
CA HIS A 100 -36.82 -19.21 1.34
C HIS A 100 -38.25 -19.36 0.79
N LEU A 101 -38.46 -18.97 -0.47
CA LEU A 101 -39.79 -19.01 -1.09
C LEU A 101 -40.41 -20.41 -1.07
N GLU A 102 -39.63 -21.45 -1.37
CA GLU A 102 -40.10 -22.83 -1.41
C GLU A 102 -40.68 -23.29 -0.06
N ARG A 103 -39.90 -23.13 1.02
CA ARG A 103 -40.31 -23.56 2.36
C ARG A 103 -41.50 -22.78 2.87
N VAL A 104 -41.55 -21.47 2.62
CA VAL A 104 -42.71 -20.64 2.98
C VAL A 104 -43.97 -21.12 2.28
N VAL A 105 -43.88 -21.46 0.97
CA VAL A 105 -45.01 -22.02 0.22
C VAL A 105 -45.43 -23.39 0.76
N ALA A 106 -44.47 -24.21 1.19
CA ALA A 106 -44.72 -25.53 1.79
C ALA A 106 -45.25 -25.45 3.24
N GLY A 107 -45.25 -24.27 3.87
CA GLY A 107 -45.61 -24.11 5.29
C GLY A 107 -44.54 -24.66 6.25
N GLU A 108 -43.30 -24.78 5.79
CA GLU A 108 -42.17 -25.31 6.54
C GLU A 108 -41.34 -24.18 7.19
N PRO A 109 -40.63 -24.47 8.31
CA PRO A 109 -39.67 -23.53 8.89
C PRO A 109 -38.56 -23.15 7.90
N THR A 110 -38.18 -21.87 7.84
CA THR A 110 -37.09 -21.38 6.98
C THR A 110 -35.72 -21.71 7.60
N ASP A 111 -34.74 -22.09 6.76
CA ASP A 111 -33.34 -22.30 7.17
C ASP A 111 -32.50 -21.07 6.81
N ASP A 112 -32.84 -19.91 7.38
CA ASP A 112 -32.23 -18.63 6.99
C ASP A 112 -30.70 -18.63 7.16
N CYS A 113 -30.18 -19.38 8.14
CA CYS A 113 -28.75 -19.56 8.36
C CYS A 113 -28.01 -20.19 7.17
N LEU A 114 -28.66 -21.07 6.40
CA LEU A 114 -28.05 -21.67 5.21
C LEU A 114 -28.00 -20.67 4.06
N ILE A 115 -29.06 -19.87 3.87
CA ILE A 115 -29.04 -18.79 2.88
C ILE A 115 -27.95 -17.78 3.23
N ASP A 116 -27.87 -17.36 4.50
CA ASP A 116 -26.84 -16.44 4.96
C ASP A 116 -25.44 -16.99 4.66
N LEU A 117 -25.21 -18.28 4.99
CA LEU A 117 -23.95 -18.94 4.68
C LEU A 117 -23.66 -18.92 3.17
N PHE A 118 -24.57 -19.41 2.32
CA PHE A 118 -24.40 -19.53 0.87
C PHE A 118 -24.32 -18.19 0.12
N THR A 119 -24.87 -17.12 0.70
CA THR A 119 -24.84 -15.78 0.10
C THR A 119 -23.65 -14.96 0.57
N HIS A 120 -23.01 -15.33 1.69
CA HIS A 120 -21.90 -14.59 2.27
C HIS A 120 -20.68 -14.51 1.35
N MET A 121 -20.16 -13.30 1.17
CA MET A 121 -19.03 -13.02 0.28
C MET A 121 -17.73 -13.73 0.69
N SER A 122 -17.61 -14.17 1.95
CA SER A 122 -16.46 -14.96 2.40
C SER A 122 -16.39 -16.35 1.78
N LEU A 123 -17.50 -16.91 1.28
CA LEU A 123 -17.47 -18.24 0.66
C LEU A 123 -16.63 -18.30 -0.61
N THR A 124 -16.68 -17.24 -1.42
CA THR A 124 -15.88 -17.17 -2.64
C THR A 124 -14.49 -16.57 -2.40
N ARG A 125 -14.18 -16.17 -1.16
CA ARG A 125 -12.87 -15.63 -0.81
C ARG A 125 -11.87 -16.78 -0.72
N ASP A 126 -10.77 -16.65 -1.46
CA ASP A 126 -9.59 -17.49 -1.28
C ASP A 126 -8.40 -16.62 -0.85
N PRO A 127 -7.97 -16.69 0.42
CA PRO A 127 -6.86 -15.87 0.91
C PRO A 127 -5.52 -16.08 0.19
N GLU A 128 -5.32 -17.21 -0.49
CA GLU A 128 -4.09 -17.50 -1.26
C GLU A 128 -4.16 -16.90 -2.67
N ALA A 129 -5.38 -16.66 -3.18
CA ALA A 129 -5.62 -15.98 -4.44
C ALA A 129 -5.42 -14.46 -4.32
N ARG A 130 -4.18 -14.03 -4.07
CA ARG A 130 -3.74 -12.62 -4.05
C ARG A 130 -3.79 -11.98 -5.43
N GLN A 131 -3.74 -10.64 -5.53
CA GLN A 131 -3.92 -9.91 -6.80
C GLN A 131 -3.02 -10.43 -7.93
N ASN A 132 -1.77 -10.78 -7.61
CA ASN A 132 -0.89 -11.49 -8.54
C ASN A 132 -0.65 -12.93 -8.07
N MET A 133 -1.46 -13.85 -8.59
CA MET A 133 -1.34 -15.29 -8.35
C MET A 133 -0.85 -16.06 -9.58
N VAL A 134 -0.41 -15.36 -10.63
CA VAL A 134 0.07 -15.99 -11.87
C VAL A 134 1.43 -16.64 -11.59
N PRO A 135 1.58 -17.96 -11.77
CA PRO A 135 2.85 -18.66 -11.58
C PRO A 135 3.95 -18.20 -12.54
N ASP A 136 5.21 -18.32 -12.12
CA ASP A 136 6.36 -17.93 -12.93
C ASP A 136 6.48 -18.76 -14.22
N GLU A 137 6.03 -20.02 -14.19
CA GLU A 137 5.99 -20.93 -15.34
C GLU A 137 5.01 -20.41 -16.41
N VAL A 138 3.86 -19.88 -15.97
CA VAL A 138 2.89 -19.26 -16.88
C VAL A 138 3.52 -18.03 -17.52
N TRP A 139 4.20 -17.18 -16.75
CA TRP A 139 4.92 -16.03 -17.30
C TRP A 139 5.98 -16.41 -18.32
N GLN A 140 6.72 -17.50 -18.09
CA GLN A 140 7.77 -17.99 -18.97
C GLN A 140 7.23 -18.60 -20.27
N SER A 141 6.03 -19.20 -20.22
CA SER A 141 5.37 -19.80 -21.39
C SER A 141 4.68 -18.78 -22.32
N LEU A 142 4.52 -17.53 -21.88
CA LEU A 142 3.79 -16.53 -22.66
C LEU A 142 4.64 -16.00 -23.82
N GLU A 143 4.12 -16.16 -25.02
CA GLU A 143 4.72 -15.61 -26.24
C GLU A 143 4.89 -14.07 -26.14
N PRO A 144 5.90 -13.47 -26.80
CA PRO A 144 6.02 -12.03 -26.90
C PRO A 144 4.78 -11.42 -27.58
N ASP A 145 4.36 -10.25 -27.09
CA ASP A 145 3.25 -9.53 -27.69
C ASP A 145 3.73 -8.93 -29.02
N PRO A 146 3.03 -9.18 -30.14
CA PRO A 146 3.49 -8.75 -31.45
C PRO A 146 3.57 -7.23 -31.57
N GLU A 147 2.62 -6.49 -30.98
CA GLU A 147 2.61 -5.02 -31.01
C GLU A 147 3.76 -4.45 -30.18
N ILE A 148 3.99 -5.00 -28.98
CA ILE A 148 5.12 -4.59 -28.13
C ILE A 148 6.46 -4.89 -28.82
N SER A 149 6.57 -6.06 -29.44
CA SER A 149 7.78 -6.49 -30.15
C SER A 149 8.07 -5.58 -31.35
N GLU A 150 7.04 -5.19 -32.10
CA GLU A 150 7.17 -4.23 -33.20
C GLU A 150 7.62 -2.84 -32.70
N LEU A 151 7.00 -2.33 -31.63
CA LEU A 151 7.38 -1.05 -31.03
C LEU A 151 8.83 -1.06 -30.53
N GLU A 152 9.29 -2.18 -29.96
CA GLU A 152 10.69 -2.36 -29.55
C GLU A 152 11.64 -2.36 -30.74
N ALA A 153 11.30 -3.07 -31.83
CA ALA A 153 12.08 -3.05 -33.06
C ALA A 153 12.14 -1.64 -33.69
N GLN A 154 11.03 -0.90 -33.71
CA GLN A 154 10.99 0.49 -34.15
C GLN A 154 11.89 1.38 -33.29
N ARG A 155 11.80 1.26 -31.96
CA ARG A 155 12.65 2.00 -31.02
C ARG A 155 14.12 1.72 -31.27
N ASP A 156 14.48 0.46 -31.51
CA ASP A 156 15.88 0.07 -31.67
C ASP A 156 16.45 0.51 -33.03
N LYS A 157 15.63 0.56 -34.09
CA LYS A 157 15.96 1.23 -35.36
C LYS A 157 16.30 2.71 -35.15
N PHE A 158 15.48 3.45 -34.39
CA PHE A 158 15.75 4.86 -34.10
C PHE A 158 16.96 5.08 -33.18
N LYS A 159 17.27 4.12 -32.29
CA LYS A 159 18.49 4.16 -31.47
C LYS A 159 19.75 3.89 -32.29
N ASN A 160 19.66 3.06 -33.33
CA ASN A 160 20.78 2.66 -34.18
C ASN A 160 22.02 2.23 -33.35
N GLY A 161 21.82 1.39 -32.33
CA GLY A 161 22.87 0.92 -31.43
C GLY A 161 23.41 1.95 -30.42
N ARG A 162 22.94 3.20 -30.42
CA ARG A 162 23.42 4.24 -29.49
C ARG A 162 22.78 4.08 -28.10
N TYR A 163 23.63 3.99 -27.08
CA TYR A 163 23.19 3.99 -25.69
C TYR A 163 22.74 5.38 -25.20
N ARG A 164 23.30 6.45 -25.76
CA ARG A 164 23.00 7.84 -25.40
C ARG A 164 22.28 8.55 -26.54
N ILE A 165 21.06 9.02 -26.28
CA ILE A 165 20.12 9.53 -27.29
C ILE A 165 19.98 11.06 -27.21
N ARG A 166 20.55 11.66 -26.15
CA ARG A 166 20.46 13.09 -25.88
C ARG A 166 21.12 13.91 -26.98
N GLY A 167 20.36 14.79 -27.63
CA GLY A 167 20.81 15.65 -28.73
C GLY A 167 20.71 15.00 -30.12
N THR A 168 20.01 13.87 -30.26
CA THR A 168 19.76 13.24 -31.57
C THR A 168 18.43 13.71 -32.17
N LYS A 169 18.33 13.72 -33.51
CA LYS A 169 17.11 14.09 -34.25
C LYS A 169 15.88 13.23 -33.87
N HIS A 170 16.10 12.02 -33.37
CA HIS A 170 15.04 11.06 -33.03
C HIS A 170 14.80 10.93 -31.52
N GLU A 171 15.37 11.81 -30.69
CA GLU A 171 15.27 11.71 -29.23
C GLU A 171 13.82 11.67 -28.73
N ASP A 172 13.00 12.60 -29.20
CA ASP A 172 11.59 12.69 -28.77
C ASP A 172 10.80 11.44 -29.20
N LYS A 173 11.05 10.94 -30.41
CA LYS A 173 10.40 9.72 -30.90
C LYS A 173 10.80 8.49 -30.08
N VAL A 174 12.07 8.36 -29.71
CA VAL A 174 12.51 7.25 -28.84
C VAL A 174 11.92 7.37 -27.44
N ARG A 175 11.79 8.59 -26.90
CA ARG A 175 11.13 8.81 -25.59
C ARG A 175 9.65 8.44 -25.63
N GLU A 176 8.95 8.84 -26.70
CA GLU A 176 7.55 8.48 -26.94
C GLU A 176 7.38 6.97 -27.03
N LEU A 177 8.14 6.30 -27.91
CA LEU A 177 8.11 4.85 -28.06
C LEU A 177 8.41 4.12 -26.74
N THR A 178 9.40 4.60 -25.97
CA THR A 178 9.72 4.02 -24.66
C THR A 178 8.55 4.14 -23.68
N LYS A 179 7.84 5.29 -23.68
CA LYS A 179 6.64 5.49 -22.86
C LYS A 179 5.51 4.55 -23.30
N THR A 180 5.27 4.43 -24.60
CA THR A 180 4.22 3.55 -25.16
C THR A 180 4.51 2.08 -24.88
N ILE A 181 5.74 1.61 -25.10
CA ILE A 181 6.16 0.24 -24.77
C ILE A 181 5.92 -0.05 -23.29
N ARG A 182 6.34 0.87 -22.40
CA ARG A 182 6.13 0.71 -20.95
C ARG A 182 4.64 0.61 -20.60
N MET A 183 3.81 1.45 -21.19
CA MET A 183 2.36 1.45 -20.98
C MET A 183 1.73 0.14 -21.47
N LYS A 184 2.06 -0.30 -22.69
CA LYS A 184 1.56 -1.56 -23.27
C LYS A 184 1.99 -2.78 -22.47
N LYS A 185 3.25 -2.84 -22.02
CA LYS A 185 3.74 -3.91 -21.12
C LYS A 185 2.95 -3.96 -19.80
N ALA A 186 2.75 -2.81 -19.16
CA ALA A 186 1.98 -2.73 -17.92
C ALA A 186 0.51 -3.12 -18.11
N GLN A 187 -0.10 -2.72 -19.24
CA GLN A 187 -1.45 -3.11 -19.59
C GLN A 187 -1.56 -4.62 -19.82
N ARG A 188 -0.63 -5.20 -20.57
CA ARG A 188 -0.57 -6.64 -20.82
C ARG A 188 -0.44 -7.44 -19.53
N GLU A 189 0.48 -7.04 -18.66
CA GLU A 189 0.68 -7.68 -17.35
C GLU A 189 -0.58 -7.58 -16.47
N LYS A 190 -1.27 -6.44 -16.49
CA LYS A 190 -2.56 -6.28 -15.79
C LYS A 190 -3.61 -7.23 -16.35
N SER A 191 -3.79 -7.28 -17.67
CA SER A 191 -4.80 -8.14 -18.31
C SER A 191 -4.55 -9.63 -18.10
N ILE A 192 -3.29 -10.08 -18.10
CA ILE A 192 -2.95 -11.47 -17.79
C ILE A 192 -3.31 -11.82 -16.35
N ARG A 193 -2.98 -10.95 -15.38
CA ARG A 193 -3.35 -11.16 -13.97
C ARG A 193 -4.86 -11.22 -13.78
N GLU A 194 -5.61 -10.32 -14.43
CA GLU A 194 -7.07 -10.31 -14.39
C GLU A 194 -7.66 -11.59 -14.99
N TYR A 195 -7.20 -12.00 -16.17
CA TYR A 195 -7.67 -13.21 -16.85
C TYR A 195 -7.37 -14.47 -16.04
N TYR A 196 -6.14 -14.62 -15.54
CA TYR A 196 -5.76 -15.79 -14.75
C TYR A 196 -6.57 -15.91 -13.46
N ARG A 197 -6.85 -14.80 -12.78
CA ARG A 197 -7.75 -14.79 -11.62
C ARG A 197 -9.17 -15.21 -12.00
N GLN A 198 -9.72 -14.67 -13.09
CA GLN A 198 -11.05 -15.04 -13.56
C GLN A 198 -11.13 -16.53 -13.88
N TYR A 199 -10.13 -17.05 -14.61
CA TYR A 199 -9.99 -18.47 -14.89
C TYR A 199 -9.95 -19.30 -13.59
N TYR A 200 -9.09 -18.92 -12.65
CA TYR A 200 -8.95 -19.59 -11.37
C TYR A 200 -10.28 -19.66 -10.60
N PHE A 201 -10.94 -18.52 -10.35
CA PHE A 201 -12.20 -18.51 -9.58
C PHE A 201 -13.35 -19.19 -10.32
N TYR A 202 -13.35 -19.18 -11.65
CA TYR A 202 -14.35 -19.89 -12.45
C TYR A 202 -14.20 -21.42 -12.34
N HIS A 203 -12.97 -21.94 -12.36
CA HIS A 203 -12.70 -23.38 -12.37
C HIS A 203 -12.50 -24.00 -10.97
N ARG A 204 -12.09 -23.21 -9.97
CA ARG A 204 -11.84 -23.69 -8.59
C ARG A 204 -12.98 -24.53 -8.01
N PRO A 205 -14.27 -24.14 -8.13
CA PRO A 205 -15.36 -24.97 -7.61
C PRO A 205 -15.43 -26.36 -8.28
N THR A 206 -15.16 -26.43 -9.58
CA THR A 206 -15.13 -27.70 -10.32
C THR A 206 -13.98 -28.59 -9.85
N TRP A 207 -12.77 -28.03 -9.72
CA TRP A 207 -11.61 -28.77 -9.20
C TRP A 207 -11.85 -29.31 -7.78
N GLU A 208 -12.52 -28.52 -6.93
CA GLU A 208 -12.89 -28.94 -5.58
C GLU A 208 -13.85 -30.14 -5.59
N ILE A 209 -14.88 -30.10 -6.45
CA ILE A 209 -15.83 -31.22 -6.61
C ILE A 209 -15.11 -32.46 -7.14
N GLU A 210 -14.26 -32.31 -8.16
CA GLU A 210 -13.48 -33.41 -8.74
C GLU A 210 -12.56 -34.05 -7.69
N ARG A 211 -11.92 -33.24 -6.84
CA ARG A 211 -11.09 -33.69 -5.72
C ARG A 211 -11.90 -34.49 -4.69
N GLN A 212 -13.09 -33.99 -4.32
CA GLN A 212 -13.99 -34.68 -3.39
C GLN A 212 -14.49 -36.02 -3.95
N LEU A 213 -14.85 -36.07 -5.24
CA LEU A 213 -15.33 -37.29 -5.90
C LEU A 213 -14.22 -38.32 -6.10
N ALA A 214 -12.97 -37.90 -6.22
CA ALA A 214 -11.83 -38.79 -6.37
C ALA A 214 -11.52 -39.60 -5.09
N ASN A 215 -12.23 -39.36 -3.97
CA ASN A 215 -11.93 -39.93 -2.64
C ASN A 215 -10.44 -39.82 -2.30
N ASP A 216 -9.80 -38.71 -2.69
CA ASP A 216 -8.44 -38.44 -2.29
C ASP A 216 -8.49 -38.04 -0.81
N ASP A 217 -8.48 -39.05 0.07
CA ASP A 217 -8.42 -38.95 1.54
C ASP A 217 -7.14 -38.24 2.02
N HIS A 218 -6.31 -37.75 1.10
CA HIS A 218 -5.48 -36.58 1.34
C HIS A 218 -6.40 -35.36 1.51
N GLN A 219 -7.12 -35.34 2.64
CA GLN A 219 -7.22 -34.14 3.45
C GLN A 219 -5.79 -33.72 3.82
N VAL A 220 -5.03 -33.23 2.84
CA VAL A 220 -4.32 -32.00 3.12
C VAL A 220 -5.49 -31.06 3.37
N GLU A 221 -5.91 -30.96 4.65
CA GLU A 221 -6.22 -29.64 5.16
C GLU A 221 -5.03 -28.83 4.66
N GLU A 222 -5.19 -28.13 3.52
CA GLU A 222 -4.35 -27.00 3.20
C GLU A 222 -4.65 -26.06 4.35
N VAL A 223 -3.95 -26.32 5.47
CA VAL A 223 -4.11 -25.62 6.72
C VAL A 223 -3.79 -24.22 6.30
N TYR A 224 -4.86 -23.42 6.19
CA TYR A 224 -4.76 -22.07 5.67
C TYR A 224 -3.61 -21.38 6.40
N SER A 225 -2.51 -21.20 5.69
CA SER A 225 -1.33 -20.59 6.28
C SER A 225 -1.55 -19.10 6.17
N ALA A 226 -1.95 -18.48 7.27
CA ALA A 226 -2.15 -17.04 7.31
C ALA A 226 -0.86 -16.37 6.78
N PRO A 227 -0.95 -15.46 5.80
CA PRO A 227 0.22 -14.87 5.21
C PRO A 227 1.04 -14.16 6.28
N VAL A 228 2.36 -14.37 6.26
CA VAL A 228 3.28 -13.77 7.23
C VAL A 228 3.12 -12.25 7.19
N ILE A 229 2.82 -11.65 8.34
CA ILE A 229 2.71 -10.19 8.49
C ILE A 229 4.12 -9.59 8.44
N ASP A 230 4.63 -9.36 7.22
CA ASP A 230 5.92 -8.72 6.97
C ASP A 230 5.77 -7.19 6.81
N LEU A 231 5.60 -6.53 7.96
CA LEU A 231 5.49 -5.07 8.10
C LEU A 231 6.74 -4.51 8.80
N HIS A 232 7.39 -3.52 8.19
CA HIS A 232 8.65 -2.96 8.72
C HIS A 232 8.45 -1.90 9.81
N ILE A 233 7.23 -1.38 9.96
CA ILE A 233 6.89 -0.46 11.05
C ILE A 233 6.42 -1.32 12.23
N PRO A 234 7.18 -1.42 13.33
CA PRO A 234 6.84 -2.30 14.46
C PRO A 234 5.47 -2.01 15.05
N GLU A 235 5.09 -0.73 15.13
CA GLU A 235 3.79 -0.31 15.64
C GLU A 235 2.64 -0.85 14.77
N ARG A 236 2.82 -0.85 13.45
CA ARG A 236 1.85 -1.39 12.50
C ARG A 236 1.77 -2.91 12.57
N ALA A 237 2.90 -3.59 12.71
CA ALA A 237 2.95 -5.04 12.88
C ALA A 237 2.21 -5.47 14.17
N ARG A 238 2.46 -4.74 15.27
CA ARG A 238 1.77 -4.97 16.54
C ARG A 238 0.27 -4.70 16.44
N LEU A 239 -0.14 -3.59 15.82
CA LEU A 239 -1.55 -3.27 15.58
C LEU A 239 -2.24 -4.36 14.75
N ALA A 240 -1.60 -4.85 13.69
CA ALA A 240 -2.17 -5.93 12.86
C ALA A 240 -2.42 -7.19 13.69
N LYS A 241 -1.50 -7.55 14.60
CA LYS A 241 -1.70 -8.67 15.52
C LYS A 241 -2.88 -8.43 16.46
N LEU A 242 -2.95 -7.28 17.12
CA LEU A 242 -4.00 -6.96 18.09
C LEU A 242 -5.40 -6.87 17.45
N LEU A 243 -5.49 -6.28 16.26
CA LEU A 243 -6.78 -6.04 15.59
C LEU A 243 -7.29 -7.28 14.83
N CYS A 244 -6.41 -8.14 14.35
CA CYS A 244 -6.80 -9.32 13.56
C CYS A 244 -6.83 -10.62 14.37
N GLN A 245 -6.20 -10.67 15.54
CA GLN A 245 -6.09 -11.88 16.39
C GLN A 245 -6.48 -11.56 17.84
N GLN A 246 -7.58 -10.84 18.03
CA GLN A 246 -8.09 -10.54 19.35
C GLN A 246 -8.62 -11.83 20.00
N ALA A 247 -8.28 -12.05 21.28
CA ALA A 247 -8.82 -13.17 22.04
C ALA A 247 -10.31 -12.94 22.39
N ASP A 248 -11.13 -13.97 22.23
CA ASP A 248 -12.58 -13.90 22.43
C ASP A 248 -12.99 -13.92 23.92
N ASP A 249 -12.08 -14.31 24.81
CA ASP A 249 -12.31 -14.57 26.23
C ASP A 249 -11.72 -13.50 27.17
N LEU A 250 -11.50 -12.28 26.66
CA LEU A 250 -10.95 -11.19 27.47
C LEU A 250 -11.97 -10.70 28.52
N ASP A 251 -11.52 -10.63 29.77
CA ASP A 251 -12.22 -9.90 30.82
C ASP A 251 -12.21 -8.38 30.55
N PHE A 252 -13.01 -7.64 31.31
CA PHE A 252 -13.14 -6.19 31.13
C PHE A 252 -11.79 -5.46 31.20
N ASP A 253 -10.94 -5.82 32.17
CA ASP A 253 -9.63 -5.20 32.38
C ASP A 253 -8.63 -5.55 31.27
N GLY A 254 -8.67 -6.78 30.74
CA GLY A 254 -7.90 -7.22 29.59
C GLY A 254 -8.32 -6.48 28.32
N PHE A 255 -9.62 -6.36 28.08
CA PHE A 255 -10.17 -5.60 26.96
C PHE A 255 -9.79 -4.11 27.04
N LEU A 256 -9.89 -3.50 28.23
CA LEU A 256 -9.51 -2.10 28.44
C LEU A 256 -8.02 -1.87 28.16
N ARG A 257 -7.13 -2.73 28.68
CA ARG A 257 -5.69 -2.67 28.42
C ARG A 257 -5.37 -2.79 26.94
N LEU A 258 -6.02 -3.72 26.24
CA LEU A 258 -5.85 -3.89 24.80
C LEU A 258 -6.29 -2.64 24.02
N ARG A 259 -7.41 -2.00 24.40
CA ARG A 259 -7.85 -0.75 23.76
C ARG A 259 -6.89 0.42 24.01
N ILE A 260 -6.30 0.51 25.20
CA ILE A 260 -5.27 1.52 25.51
C ILE A 260 -4.04 1.28 24.63
N GLU A 261 -3.54 0.05 24.57
CA GLU A 261 -2.38 -0.31 23.74
C GLU A 261 -2.63 0.01 22.26
N VAL A 262 -3.80 -0.35 21.72
CA VAL A 262 -4.19 0.00 20.35
C VAL A 262 -4.20 1.52 20.13
N ALA A 263 -4.72 2.31 21.07
CA ALA A 263 -4.75 3.76 20.95
C ALA A 263 -3.34 4.38 20.99
N GLU A 264 -2.46 3.89 21.86
CA GLU A 264 -1.06 4.31 21.94
C GLU A 264 -0.28 3.96 20.67
N LEU A 265 -0.44 2.74 20.15
CA LEU A 265 0.17 2.31 18.90
C LEU A 265 -0.33 3.11 17.70
N MET A 266 -1.64 3.38 17.61
CA MET A 266 -2.21 4.25 16.58
C MET A 266 -1.61 5.65 16.66
N THR A 267 -1.44 6.18 17.87
CA THR A 267 -0.83 7.50 18.08
C THR A 267 0.63 7.52 17.65
N SER A 268 1.41 6.50 18.02
CA SER A 268 2.82 6.37 17.58
C SER A 268 2.93 6.23 16.05
N LEU A 269 1.99 5.50 15.43
CA LEU A 269 1.97 5.26 13.99
C LEU A 269 1.70 6.53 13.16
N ILE A 270 0.95 7.52 13.68
CA ILE A 270 0.60 8.76 12.94
C ILE A 270 1.84 9.51 12.41
N GLY A 271 2.97 9.42 13.14
CA GLY A 271 4.23 10.07 12.75
C GLY A 271 5.13 9.22 11.84
N LYS A 272 4.75 7.99 11.52
CA LYS A 272 5.56 7.05 10.73
C LYS A 272 5.16 7.07 9.27
N ARG A 273 6.14 6.87 8.38
CA ARG A 273 5.97 6.82 6.94
C ARG A 273 6.45 5.47 6.44
N GLU A 274 5.54 4.74 5.80
CA GLU A 274 5.89 3.52 5.10
C GLU A 274 6.33 3.86 3.67
N THR A 275 7.52 3.40 3.31
CA THR A 275 8.12 3.65 2.00
C THR A 275 7.98 2.38 1.15
N VAL A 276 7.84 2.53 -0.18
CA VAL A 276 7.68 1.37 -1.08
C VAL A 276 8.90 0.47 -0.92
N LYS A 277 8.68 -0.81 -0.53
CA LYS A 277 9.74 -1.82 -0.36
C LYS A 277 10.71 -1.75 -1.55
N ARG A 278 11.91 -1.22 -1.31
CA ARG A 278 12.98 -1.26 -2.31
C ARG A 278 13.43 -2.71 -2.36
N ARG A 279 13.29 -3.41 -3.49
CA ARG A 279 13.75 -4.81 -3.65
C ARG A 279 15.17 -5.06 -3.12
N ARG A 280 16.04 -4.03 -3.13
CA ARG A 280 17.41 -4.07 -2.59
C ARG A 280 17.51 -4.17 -1.07
N ILE A 281 16.52 -3.69 -0.31
CA ILE A 281 16.48 -3.82 1.16
C ILE A 281 16.16 -5.28 1.50
N VAL A 282 15.18 -5.88 0.81
CA VAL A 282 14.78 -7.29 0.97
C VAL A 282 15.97 -8.24 0.73
N ASN A 283 16.77 -8.02 -0.33
CA ASN A 283 17.93 -8.87 -0.61
C ASN A 283 19.03 -8.81 0.45
N LYS A 284 19.10 -7.73 1.26
CA LYS A 284 20.12 -7.60 2.31
C LYS A 284 19.75 -8.44 3.55
N VAL A 285 18.45 -8.65 3.79
CA VAL A 285 17.95 -9.49 4.89
C VAL A 285 18.17 -10.98 4.59
N HIS A 286 18.08 -11.39 3.33
CA HIS A 286 18.25 -12.80 2.92
C HIS A 286 19.71 -13.26 2.69
N SER A 287 20.70 -12.36 2.70
CA SER A 287 22.09 -12.70 2.30
C SER A 287 23.12 -12.63 3.43
N SER A 288 22.70 -12.65 4.70
CA SER A 288 23.65 -12.83 5.80
C SER A 288 24.03 -14.31 5.96
N VAL A 289 24.95 -14.76 5.09
CA VAL A 289 25.75 -15.95 5.37
C VAL A 289 26.55 -15.66 6.65
N ALA A 290 26.31 -16.49 7.67
CA ALA A 290 27.00 -16.39 8.95
C ALA A 290 28.50 -16.61 8.75
N CYS A 291 29.29 -15.54 8.84
CA CYS A 291 30.73 -15.63 9.02
C CYS A 291 31.01 -15.35 10.50
N SER A 292 31.19 -16.44 11.25
CA SER A 292 31.59 -16.40 12.65
C SER A 292 32.99 -15.82 12.77
N SER A 293 33.08 -14.54 13.12
CA SER A 293 34.24 -14.01 13.82
C SER A 293 33.73 -13.29 15.06
N GLN A 294 33.91 -13.95 16.20
CA GLN A 294 33.66 -13.35 17.50
C GLN A 294 34.74 -12.28 17.72
N GLY A 295 34.33 -11.02 17.60
CA GLY A 295 34.99 -9.88 18.21
C GLY A 295 33.89 -9.07 18.88
N GLU A 296 34.09 -8.67 20.12
CA GLU A 296 33.23 -7.74 20.85
C GLU A 296 33.16 -6.40 20.11
N SER A 297 32.28 -6.34 19.11
CA SER A 297 31.95 -5.12 18.39
C SER A 297 30.88 -4.41 19.20
N SER A 298 31.23 -3.26 19.77
CA SER A 298 30.25 -2.23 20.09
C SER A 298 29.25 -2.14 18.91
N GLU A 299 27.94 -2.04 19.16
CA GLU A 299 26.98 -1.90 18.06
C GLU A 299 27.49 -0.80 17.11
N PRO A 300 27.67 -1.09 15.81
CA PRO A 300 28.17 -0.09 14.88
C PRO A 300 27.23 1.10 14.92
N ASP A 301 27.80 2.30 15.12
CA ASP A 301 27.05 3.55 15.13
C ASP A 301 26.11 3.59 13.92
N ARG A 302 24.80 3.53 14.18
CA ARG A 302 23.77 3.39 13.16
C ARG A 302 23.67 4.63 12.27
N PHE A 303 24.14 5.78 12.77
CA PHE A 303 24.12 7.06 12.07
C PHE A 303 25.49 7.76 12.21
N PRO A 304 26.53 7.20 11.55
CA PRO A 304 27.87 7.75 11.64
C PRO A 304 27.90 9.14 11.03
N LEU A 305 28.64 10.06 11.66
CA LEU A 305 28.74 11.45 11.20
C LEU A 305 29.24 11.51 9.74
N LEU A 306 30.19 10.64 9.39
CA LEU A 306 30.63 10.40 8.03
C LEU A 306 29.69 9.40 7.35
N MET A 307 28.98 9.88 6.35
CA MET A 307 28.01 9.07 5.60
C MET A 307 28.67 8.38 4.41
N GLY A 308 28.06 7.29 3.96
CA GLY A 308 28.38 6.70 2.66
C GLY A 308 28.06 7.68 1.53
N LYS A 309 28.95 7.80 0.53
CA LYS A 309 28.85 8.77 -0.59
C LYS A 309 27.53 8.70 -1.40
N ALA A 310 26.83 7.58 -1.31
CA ALA A 310 25.56 7.34 -2.00
C ALA A 310 24.35 7.26 -1.05
N GLN A 311 24.49 7.66 0.22
CA GLN A 311 23.37 7.84 1.15
C GLN A 311 22.77 9.24 1.03
N CYS A 312 21.47 9.35 1.30
CA CYS A 312 20.78 10.64 1.22
C CYS A 312 20.89 11.40 2.56
N PRO A 313 21.50 12.60 2.58
CA PRO A 313 21.74 13.38 3.81
C PRO A 313 20.46 13.93 4.46
N ARG A 314 19.34 13.96 3.72
CA ARG A 314 18.04 14.34 4.29
C ARG A 314 17.31 13.14 4.88
N CYS A 315 17.31 12.00 4.18
CA CYS A 315 16.63 10.78 4.62
C CYS A 315 17.20 10.20 5.92
N ILE A 316 18.52 10.30 6.13
CA ILE A 316 19.16 9.76 7.33
C ILE A 316 18.61 10.35 8.63
N GLY A 317 18.12 11.58 8.57
CA GLY A 317 17.55 12.32 9.69
C GLY A 317 16.04 12.24 9.84
N ASP A 318 15.35 11.54 8.95
CA ASP A 318 13.89 11.49 8.94
C ASP A 318 13.39 10.34 9.81
N GLU A 319 12.99 10.68 11.04
CA GLU A 319 12.50 9.73 12.05
C GLU A 319 11.12 9.14 11.73
N SER A 320 10.44 9.66 10.71
CA SER A 320 9.22 9.03 10.22
C SER A 320 9.52 7.71 9.49
N MET A 321 10.73 7.53 8.95
CA MET A 321 11.14 6.32 8.22
C MET A 321 11.85 5.30 9.13
N THR A 322 11.90 4.04 8.69
CA THR A 322 12.63 2.98 9.40
C THR A 322 14.15 3.20 9.32
N VAL A 323 14.92 2.56 10.21
CA VAL A 323 16.39 2.70 10.23
C VAL A 323 17.01 2.25 8.91
N GLU A 324 16.48 1.20 8.30
CA GLU A 324 16.94 0.63 7.02
C GLU A 324 16.72 1.60 5.86
N GLU A 325 15.61 2.35 5.88
CA GLU A 325 15.29 3.33 4.86
C GLU A 325 16.11 4.61 5.02
N ARG A 326 16.26 5.07 6.27
CA ARG A 326 17.11 6.22 6.62
C ARG A 326 18.57 6.00 6.20
N THR A 327 19.07 4.77 6.35
CA THR A 327 20.47 4.40 6.03
C THR A 327 20.65 3.84 4.62
N PHE A 328 19.60 3.87 3.78
CA PHE A 328 19.67 3.29 2.43
C PHE A 328 20.78 3.92 1.57
N SER A 329 21.61 3.06 0.99
CA SER A 329 22.66 3.44 0.04
C SER A 329 22.22 3.15 -1.39
N TYR A 330 22.22 4.19 -2.24
CA TYR A 330 21.92 4.04 -3.66
C TYR A 330 23.09 3.40 -4.40
N CYS A 331 22.84 2.81 -5.58
CA CYS A 331 23.91 2.17 -6.35
C CYS A 331 25.01 3.13 -6.80
N ARG A 332 24.72 4.43 -6.90
CA ARG A 332 25.71 5.46 -7.25
C ARG A 332 25.29 6.84 -6.73
N PRO A 333 26.24 7.73 -6.40
CA PRO A 333 25.95 9.10 -5.95
C PRO A 333 25.05 9.89 -6.90
N ALA A 334 25.13 9.64 -8.21
CA ALA A 334 24.27 10.29 -9.19
C ALA A 334 22.78 9.98 -8.97
N VAL A 335 22.43 8.75 -8.62
CA VAL A 335 21.03 8.32 -8.39
C VAL A 335 20.52 8.85 -7.05
N MET A 336 21.37 8.86 -6.02
CA MET A 336 21.07 9.53 -4.77
C MET A 336 20.75 11.01 -4.99
N ASN A 337 21.53 11.70 -5.83
CA ASN A 337 21.28 13.09 -6.19
C ASN A 337 19.97 13.29 -6.97
N ASP A 338 19.59 12.38 -7.87
CA ASP A 338 18.29 12.42 -8.55
C ASP A 338 17.13 12.21 -7.57
N HIS A 339 17.31 11.38 -6.54
CA HIS A 339 16.35 11.25 -5.45
C HIS A 339 16.29 12.53 -4.61
N PHE A 340 17.44 13.08 -4.20
CA PHE A 340 17.49 14.31 -3.41
C PHE A 340 16.79 15.48 -4.11
N GLY A 341 17.10 15.68 -5.40
CA GLY A 341 16.49 16.73 -6.21
C GLY A 341 14.98 16.59 -6.35
N ARG A 342 14.47 15.36 -6.41
CA ARG A 342 13.04 15.09 -6.61
C ARG A 342 12.24 15.16 -5.32
N GLU A 343 12.75 14.59 -4.23
CA GLU A 343 11.99 14.37 -2.99
C GLU A 343 12.17 15.48 -1.96
N HIS A 344 13.31 16.18 -2.00
CA HIS A 344 13.71 17.09 -0.92
C HIS A 344 13.94 18.53 -1.37
N LEU A 345 14.25 18.77 -2.65
CA LEU A 345 14.66 20.10 -3.12
C LEU A 345 13.59 21.18 -2.89
N VAL A 346 12.33 20.90 -3.23
CA VAL A 346 11.21 21.86 -3.05
C VAL A 346 11.06 22.25 -1.59
N THR A 347 11.12 21.28 -0.67
CA THR A 347 11.05 21.53 0.77
C THR A 347 12.25 22.37 1.24
N MET A 348 13.44 22.10 0.71
CA MET A 348 14.65 22.82 1.07
C MET A 348 14.65 24.27 0.53
N GLU A 349 14.12 24.50 -0.67
CA GLU A 349 13.90 25.84 -1.24
C GLU A 349 12.85 26.63 -0.45
N GLN A 350 11.87 25.96 0.15
CA GLN A 350 10.94 26.59 1.08
C GLN A 350 11.65 27.00 2.37
N MET A 351 12.42 26.10 2.98
CA MET A 351 13.22 26.39 4.19
C MET A 351 14.21 27.55 4.00
N GLU A 352 14.83 27.62 2.82
CA GLU A 352 15.68 28.76 2.45
C GLU A 352 14.91 30.08 2.44
N ARG A 353 13.69 30.10 1.88
CA ARG A 353 12.79 31.27 1.90
C ARG A 353 12.32 31.63 3.30
N ASP A 354 12.16 30.62 4.17
CA ASP A 354 11.78 30.80 5.58
C ASP A 354 12.97 31.26 6.45
N GLY A 355 14.18 31.38 5.87
CA GLY A 355 15.35 32.03 6.46
C GLY A 355 16.37 31.10 7.11
N PHE A 356 16.07 29.81 7.26
CA PHE A 356 17.03 28.84 7.79
C PHE A 356 16.78 27.40 7.29
N ILE A 357 17.88 26.68 7.07
CA ILE A 357 17.93 25.27 6.75
C ILE A 357 18.66 24.54 7.89
N GLY A 358 18.00 23.58 8.52
CA GLY A 358 18.62 22.68 9.49
C GLY A 358 19.18 21.42 8.84
N CYS A 359 20.36 20.97 9.30
CA CYS A 359 20.83 19.62 8.99
C CYS A 359 20.09 18.60 9.85
N MET A 360 19.41 17.63 9.22
CA MET A 360 18.60 16.64 9.94
C MET A 360 19.40 15.46 10.48
N HIS A 361 20.70 15.36 10.16
CA HIS A 361 21.54 14.29 10.68
C HIS A 361 21.47 14.26 12.22
N PRO A 362 21.26 13.09 12.88
CA PRO A 362 21.06 13.03 14.33
C PRO A 362 22.11 13.80 15.13
N LYS A 363 23.40 13.59 14.80
CA LYS A 363 24.54 14.27 15.43
C LYS A 363 24.68 15.77 15.12
N CYS A 364 24.00 16.29 14.10
CA CYS A 364 24.00 17.72 13.77
C CYS A 364 22.78 18.44 14.36
N ARG A 365 21.69 17.71 14.61
CA ARG A 365 20.51 18.25 15.28
C ARG A 365 20.83 18.64 16.71
N GLU A 366 21.61 17.82 17.41
CA GLU A 366 22.12 18.13 18.76
C GLU A 366 22.93 19.44 18.81
N ALA A 367 23.56 19.82 17.70
CA ALA A 367 24.38 21.02 17.58
C ALA A 367 23.61 22.27 17.08
N ASP A 368 22.29 22.19 16.88
CA ASP A 368 21.40 23.28 16.38
C ASP A 368 22.00 24.09 15.21
N ILE A 369 22.56 23.40 14.21
CA ILE A 369 23.26 24.04 13.10
C ILE A 369 22.24 24.74 12.18
N LYS A 370 22.32 26.07 12.09
CA LYS A 370 21.50 26.92 11.22
C LYS A 370 22.27 27.30 9.97
N LEU A 371 21.78 26.90 8.80
CA LEU A 371 22.40 27.15 7.51
C LEU A 371 21.49 28.09 6.71
N HIS A 372 22.03 29.22 6.24
CA HIS A 372 21.21 30.28 5.64
C HIS A 372 20.93 30.11 4.13
N SER A 373 21.52 29.11 3.47
CA SER A 373 21.30 28.87 2.05
C SER A 373 21.46 27.40 1.67
N LEU A 374 20.90 27.01 0.53
CA LEU A 374 21.11 25.68 -0.05
C LEU A 374 22.59 25.39 -0.29
N ASP A 375 23.38 26.39 -0.67
CA ASP A 375 24.81 26.24 -0.87
C ASP A 375 25.56 26.05 0.46
N HIS A 376 25.15 26.74 1.53
CA HIS A 376 25.66 26.46 2.88
C HIS A 376 25.33 25.03 3.32
N PHE A 377 24.11 24.56 3.03
CA PHE A 377 23.74 23.17 3.28
C PHE A 377 24.59 22.17 2.49
N ARG A 378 24.77 22.37 1.18
CA ARG A 378 25.62 21.50 0.35
C ARG A 378 27.06 21.47 0.85
N ASN A 379 27.62 22.62 1.23
CA ASN A 379 28.97 22.72 1.77
C ASN A 379 29.10 22.02 3.13
N HIS A 380 28.11 22.20 4.02
CA HIS A 380 28.06 21.50 5.31
C HIS A 380 28.04 19.98 5.10
N VAL A 381 27.14 19.48 4.25
CA VAL A 381 27.02 18.05 3.95
C VAL A 381 28.29 17.49 3.32
N ALA A 382 28.95 18.23 2.42
CA ALA A 382 30.19 17.79 1.80
C ALA A 382 31.34 17.71 2.81
N ARG A 383 31.47 18.70 3.71
CA ARG A 383 32.59 18.80 4.67
C ARG A 383 32.40 17.94 5.91
N VAL A 384 31.19 17.89 6.45
CA VAL A 384 30.88 17.19 7.71
C VAL A 384 30.47 15.74 7.45
N HIS A 385 29.67 15.50 6.41
CA HIS A 385 29.12 14.16 6.12
C HIS A 385 29.81 13.44 4.96
N GLY A 386 30.70 14.11 4.21
CA GLY A 386 31.43 13.49 3.10
C GLY A 386 30.58 13.21 1.85
N VAL A 387 29.39 13.80 1.74
CA VAL A 387 28.45 13.56 0.63
C VAL A 387 28.38 14.78 -0.30
N ALA A 388 28.65 14.57 -1.58
CA ALA A 388 28.56 15.63 -2.59
C ALA A 388 27.14 15.70 -3.19
N LEU A 389 26.46 16.81 -2.94
CA LEU A 389 25.19 17.16 -3.58
C LEU A 389 25.43 17.98 -4.86
N ARG A 390 24.57 17.80 -5.87
CA ARG A 390 24.67 18.56 -7.12
C ARG A 390 24.45 20.06 -6.87
N PRO A 391 25.30 20.93 -7.44
CA PRO A 391 25.09 22.37 -7.40
C PRO A 391 23.83 22.74 -8.19
N THR A 392 23.21 23.87 -7.82
CA THR A 392 22.14 24.47 -8.61
C THR A 392 22.66 24.76 -10.01
N ARG A 393 21.92 24.34 -11.04
CA ARG A 393 22.20 24.84 -12.40
C ARG A 393 21.87 26.33 -12.37
N ARG A 394 22.88 27.18 -12.58
CA ARG A 394 22.66 28.57 -12.93
C ARG A 394 21.91 28.66 -14.25
#